data_AF-A0A372E067-F1
#
_entry.id   AF-A0A372E067-F1
#
_cell.length_a   1.000
_cell.length_b   1.000
_cell.length_c   1.000
_cell.angle_alpha   90.00
_cell.angle_beta   90.00
_cell.angle_gamma   90.00
#
_symmetry.space_group_name_H-M   'P 1'
#
loop_
_entity.id
_entity.type
_entity.pdbx_description
1 polymer ?
#
loop_
_entity_poly.entity_id
_entity_poly.type
_entity_poly.pdbx_seq_one_letter_code
_entity_poly.pdbx_strand_id
1 'polypeptide(L)'
;MPPTAGYCSYYCHDSLPLLSASAAGAPLLLAACNQRPPETADATTPAPPPAVPGPDLMALADSNAAQLLLAYGRQYPGQEVLLQTRLGNMRIRLYDDTPIHTANFLLLSRKGVFDESVFNRVVQSFAIQGGGSERRTIAMRSYRLPPEIRSQHFHKRGALAMARYDGEVNPGKLSSNNDFYIVQGEPMPAAQAQASATRPLTPEQVKTYETLGGTPGLDGQYTVFGEVVEGLDVIDKIANEPVGMDKWPTTDVGIKVKVLK
;
A
#
# COMPACT_ATOMS: atom_id res chain seq x y z
N MET A 1 -21.59 38.45 -23.72
CA MET A 1 -23.07 38.64 -23.68
C MET A 1 -23.49 39.30 -24.97
N PRO A 2 -24.65 38.99 -25.59
CA PRO A 2 -25.56 37.85 -25.39
C PRO A 2 -25.68 37.01 -26.71
N PRO A 3 -26.70 36.12 -26.93
CA PRO A 3 -26.56 34.96 -27.82
C PRO A 3 -27.64 34.79 -28.93
N THR A 4 -27.51 33.74 -29.75
CA THR A 4 -28.60 32.94 -30.40
C THR A 4 -28.01 31.57 -30.79
N ALA A 5 -28.48 30.41 -30.32
CA ALA A 5 -29.79 29.75 -30.47
C ALA A 5 -29.98 29.06 -31.85
N GLY A 6 -30.14 27.72 -31.85
CA GLY A 6 -30.37 26.90 -33.04
C GLY A 6 -30.40 25.40 -32.74
N TYR A 7 -31.55 24.88 -32.31
CA TYR A 7 -31.80 23.45 -32.08
C TYR A 7 -32.57 22.82 -33.26
N CYS A 8 -32.33 21.52 -33.49
CA CYS A 8 -33.18 20.51 -34.15
C CYS A 8 -34.14 20.89 -35.30
N SER A 9 -34.04 20.15 -36.41
CA SER A 9 -35.18 19.33 -36.89
C SER A 9 -34.72 18.30 -37.93
N TYR A 10 -35.23 17.07 -37.85
CA TYR A 10 -35.70 16.36 -39.04
C TYR A 10 -36.88 15.42 -38.66
N TYR A 11 -37.98 15.70 -39.35
CA TYR A 11 -39.23 14.93 -39.50
C TYR A 11 -38.98 13.45 -39.91
N CYS A 12 -39.95 12.51 -39.90
CA CYS A 12 -41.37 12.59 -40.29
C CYS A 12 -42.19 11.39 -39.72
N HIS A 13 -43.50 11.59 -39.46
CA HIS A 13 -44.68 10.81 -39.92
C HIS A 13 -44.53 9.29 -40.29
N ASP A 14 -45.48 8.37 -40.07
CA ASP A 14 -46.89 8.36 -39.59
C ASP A 14 -47.25 6.89 -39.18
N SER A 15 -48.43 6.43 -38.72
CA SER A 15 -49.79 6.99 -38.56
C SER A 15 -50.57 6.19 -37.47
N LEU A 16 -51.91 6.35 -37.43
CA LEU A 16 -52.89 5.50 -36.73
C LEU A 16 -53.94 4.96 -37.71
N PRO A 17 -54.77 3.97 -37.32
CA PRO A 17 -56.18 4.35 -37.18
C PRO A 17 -56.87 3.79 -35.91
N LEU A 18 -57.98 4.47 -35.57
CA LEU A 18 -58.89 4.19 -34.46
C LEU A 18 -59.90 3.08 -34.79
N LEU A 19 -60.42 2.42 -33.75
CA LEU A 19 -61.77 1.84 -33.74
C LEU A 19 -62.38 1.99 -32.34
N SER A 20 -63.69 2.28 -32.29
CA SER A 20 -64.42 2.66 -31.09
C SER A 20 -65.61 1.73 -30.83
N ALA A 21 -65.97 1.55 -29.57
CA ALA A 21 -67.31 1.16 -29.15
C ALA A 21 -67.53 1.49 -27.66
N SER A 22 -68.68 2.08 -27.33
CA SER A 22 -69.07 2.48 -25.98
C SER A 22 -70.22 1.60 -25.47
N ALA A 23 -70.25 1.27 -24.17
CA ALA A 23 -71.43 0.76 -23.48
C ALA A 23 -71.47 1.26 -22.03
N ALA A 24 -72.67 1.46 -21.49
CA ALA A 24 -72.92 2.30 -20.31
C ALA A 24 -73.13 1.53 -19.01
N GLY A 25 -72.98 2.25 -17.89
CA GLY A 25 -72.78 1.69 -16.55
C GLY A 25 -74.00 1.15 -15.79
N ALA A 26 -73.68 0.48 -14.68
CA ALA A 26 -74.39 0.58 -13.40
C ALA A 26 -73.43 0.16 -12.27
N PRO A 27 -73.49 0.74 -11.06
CA PRO A 27 -72.53 0.47 -9.99
C PRO A 27 -72.95 -0.70 -9.09
N LEU A 28 -71.97 -1.44 -8.56
CA LEU A 28 -72.17 -2.40 -7.47
C LEU A 28 -71.08 -2.24 -6.42
N LEU A 29 -71.49 -2.33 -5.15
CA LEU A 29 -70.73 -1.89 -3.99
C LEU A 29 -69.71 -2.93 -3.52
N LEU A 30 -68.50 -2.42 -3.24
CA LEU A 30 -67.49 -2.89 -2.27
C LEU A 30 -67.74 -4.21 -1.52
N ALA A 31 -66.83 -5.17 -1.73
CA ALA A 31 -66.38 -6.09 -0.69
C ALA A 31 -64.84 -6.08 -0.68
N ALA A 32 -64.24 -5.61 0.41
CA ALA A 32 -62.79 -5.41 0.50
C ALA A 32 -62.06 -6.69 0.93
N CYS A 33 -61.12 -7.17 0.10
CA CYS A 33 -60.09 -8.13 0.51
C CYS A 33 -58.74 -7.42 0.54
N ASN A 34 -58.39 -6.89 1.71
CA ASN A 34 -57.19 -6.07 1.92
C ASN A 34 -55.94 -6.96 2.11
N GLN A 35 -55.40 -7.53 1.03
CA GLN A 35 -54.09 -8.17 1.04
C GLN A 35 -53.01 -7.16 0.63
N ARG A 36 -52.21 -6.72 1.61
CA ARG A 36 -50.96 -5.99 1.34
C ARG A 36 -50.04 -6.88 0.49
N PRO A 37 -49.32 -6.33 -0.50
CA PRO A 37 -48.14 -6.99 -1.04
C PRO A 37 -47.17 -7.33 0.11
N PRO A 38 -46.44 -8.46 0.06
CA PRO A 38 -45.45 -8.75 1.08
C PRO A 38 -44.42 -7.63 1.12
N GLU A 39 -44.16 -7.11 2.33
CA GLU A 39 -43.11 -6.12 2.55
C GLU A 39 -41.79 -6.69 2.03
N THR A 40 -41.17 -5.98 1.09
CA THR A 40 -39.83 -6.33 0.61
C THR A 40 -38.90 -6.35 1.81
N ALA A 41 -38.41 -7.53 2.17
CA ALA A 41 -37.49 -7.69 3.29
C ALA A 41 -36.33 -6.70 3.11
N ASP A 42 -36.13 -5.84 4.11
CA ASP A 42 -35.08 -4.84 4.10
C ASP A 42 -33.76 -5.51 3.75
N ALA A 43 -33.16 -5.07 2.65
CA ALA A 43 -31.81 -5.44 2.29
C ALA A 43 -30.88 -4.77 3.31
N THR A 44 -30.68 -5.45 4.45
CA THR A 44 -29.82 -4.97 5.53
C THR A 44 -28.42 -4.74 4.98
N THR A 45 -28.10 -3.47 4.71
CA THR A 45 -26.76 -3.04 4.32
C THR A 45 -25.77 -3.66 5.32
N PRO A 46 -24.76 -4.43 4.86
CA PRO A 46 -23.79 -5.02 5.77
C PRO A 46 -23.20 -3.93 6.66
N ALA A 47 -23.19 -4.17 7.97
CA ALA A 47 -22.56 -3.24 8.90
C ALA A 47 -21.12 -2.98 8.41
N PRO A 48 -20.67 -1.71 8.36
CA PRO A 48 -19.34 -1.39 7.87
C PRO A 48 -18.30 -2.20 8.67
N PRO A 49 -17.27 -2.76 7.99
CA PRO A 49 -16.28 -3.59 8.67
C PRO A 49 -15.69 -2.82 9.86
N PRO A 50 -15.45 -3.49 11.01
CA PRO A 50 -15.07 -2.82 12.24
C PRO A 50 -13.84 -1.96 12.01
N ALA A 51 -13.93 -0.69 12.41
CA ALA A 51 -12.88 0.29 12.18
C ALA A 51 -11.56 -0.21 12.77
N VAL A 52 -10.53 -0.25 11.93
CA VAL A 52 -9.19 -0.72 12.29
C VAL A 52 -8.69 0.11 13.48
N PRO A 53 -8.41 -0.52 14.64
CA PRO A 53 -8.04 0.20 15.83
C PRO A 53 -6.63 0.81 15.70
N GLY A 54 -6.30 1.72 16.63
CA GLY A 54 -5.06 2.50 16.62
C GLY A 54 -5.29 3.97 16.30
N PRO A 55 -4.21 4.78 16.28
CA PRO A 55 -4.32 6.22 16.08
C PRO A 55 -4.95 6.59 14.72
N ASP A 56 -5.53 7.78 14.68
CA ASP A 56 -5.94 8.43 13.43
C ASP A 56 -4.69 8.84 12.64
N LEU A 57 -4.67 8.50 11.35
CA LEU A 57 -3.57 8.81 10.44
C LEU A 57 -3.46 10.32 10.14
N MET A 58 -4.51 11.09 10.41
CA MET A 58 -4.48 12.56 10.34
C MET A 58 -3.93 13.22 11.61
N ALA A 59 -3.91 12.50 12.75
CA ALA A 59 -3.41 12.99 14.03
C ALA A 59 -1.91 12.70 14.26
N LEU A 60 -1.30 11.85 13.42
CA LEU A 60 0.13 11.54 13.48
C LEU A 60 0.98 12.70 12.97
N ALA A 61 2.06 13.01 13.70
CA ALA A 61 3.05 14.04 13.41
C ALA A 61 4.40 13.65 14.02
N ASP A 62 5.49 14.24 13.54
CA ASP A 62 6.87 13.98 14.04
C ASP A 62 6.98 14.06 15.58
N SER A 63 6.21 14.93 16.23
CA SER A 63 6.21 15.14 17.68
C SER A 63 5.50 14.07 18.51
N ASN A 64 4.64 13.24 17.91
CA ASN A 64 3.82 12.25 18.62
C ASN A 64 3.89 10.83 18.03
N ALA A 65 4.32 10.66 16.78
CA ALA A 65 4.21 9.41 16.04
C ALA A 65 4.92 8.26 16.77
N ALA A 66 6.18 8.46 17.19
CA ALA A 66 6.93 7.44 17.93
C ALA A 66 6.20 6.93 19.19
N GLN A 67 5.63 7.84 20.00
CA GLN A 67 4.92 7.47 21.23
C GLN A 67 3.62 6.71 20.93
N LEU A 68 2.82 7.20 19.98
CA LEU A 68 1.53 6.61 19.62
C LEU A 68 1.70 5.26 18.92
N LEU A 69 2.74 5.11 18.09
CA LEU A 69 3.09 3.87 17.42
C LEU A 69 3.61 2.82 18.41
N LEU A 70 4.45 3.18 19.38
CA LEU A 70 4.88 2.27 20.45
C LEU A 70 3.69 1.77 21.30
N ALA A 71 2.74 2.65 21.62
CA ALA A 71 1.52 2.25 22.32
C ALA A 71 0.66 1.31 21.46
N TYR A 72 0.49 1.64 20.18
CA TYR A 72 -0.23 0.82 19.22
C TYR A 72 0.37 -0.58 19.05
N GLY A 73 1.67 -0.69 18.82
CA GLY A 73 2.36 -1.97 18.60
C GLY A 73 2.29 -2.91 19.81
N ARG A 74 2.27 -2.37 21.03
CA ARG A 74 2.05 -3.17 22.26
C ARG A 74 0.64 -3.74 22.37
N GLN A 75 -0.37 -2.99 21.92
CA GLN A 75 -1.77 -3.42 21.99
C GLN A 75 -2.17 -4.31 20.80
N TYR A 76 -1.56 -4.10 19.64
CA TYR A 76 -1.84 -4.81 18.39
C TYR A 76 -0.54 -5.34 17.76
N PRO A 77 0.15 -6.31 18.39
CA PRO A 77 1.40 -6.86 17.89
C PRO A 77 1.23 -7.56 16.54
N GLY A 78 2.35 -7.86 15.88
CA GLY A 78 2.41 -8.64 14.65
C GLY A 78 3.87 -8.76 14.21
N GLN A 79 4.30 -9.96 13.84
CA GLN A 79 5.68 -10.24 13.44
C GLN A 79 5.80 -10.66 11.97
N GLU A 80 4.69 -10.91 11.28
CA GLU A 80 4.72 -11.24 9.85
C GLU A 80 3.59 -10.58 9.06
N VAL A 81 3.88 -10.31 7.79
CA VAL A 81 2.90 -9.87 6.79
C VAL A 81 3.05 -10.68 5.51
N LEU A 82 1.97 -10.75 4.74
CA LEU A 82 1.97 -11.20 3.36
C LEU A 82 1.78 -9.99 2.44
N LEU A 83 2.82 -9.63 1.69
CA LEU A 83 2.77 -8.61 0.64
C LEU A 83 2.42 -9.31 -0.68
N GLN A 84 1.32 -8.93 -1.31
CA GLN A 84 0.80 -9.55 -2.53
C GLN A 84 0.90 -8.58 -3.71
N THR A 85 1.25 -9.12 -4.89
CA THR A 85 1.34 -8.38 -6.16
C THR A 85 0.86 -9.26 -7.32
N ARG A 86 0.72 -8.69 -8.52
CA ARG A 86 0.48 -9.45 -9.76
C ARG A 86 1.63 -10.41 -10.14
N LEU A 87 2.81 -10.29 -9.52
CA LEU A 87 4.02 -11.08 -9.82
C LEU A 87 4.28 -12.19 -8.78
N GLY A 88 3.49 -12.23 -7.72
CA GLY A 88 3.60 -13.21 -6.63
C GLY A 88 3.40 -12.58 -5.26
N ASN A 89 3.53 -13.42 -4.24
CA ASN A 89 3.44 -13.02 -2.83
C ASN A 89 4.83 -13.11 -2.17
N MET A 90 5.12 -12.19 -1.27
CA MET A 90 6.26 -12.22 -0.36
C MET A 90 5.76 -12.36 1.08
N ARG A 91 6.22 -13.38 1.80
CA ARG A 91 6.03 -13.44 3.26
C ARG A 91 7.20 -12.70 3.89
N ILE A 92 6.90 -11.72 4.73
CA ILE A 92 7.89 -10.81 5.31
C ILE A 92 7.82 -10.92 6.83
N ARG A 93 8.96 -11.18 7.45
CA ARG A 93 9.16 -11.10 8.89
C ARG A 93 9.53 -9.67 9.28
N LEU A 94 8.90 -9.14 10.33
CA LEU A 94 9.22 -7.84 10.94
C LEU A 94 10.02 -8.06 12.22
N TYR A 95 10.87 -7.10 12.59
CA TYR A 95 11.76 -7.22 13.75
C TYR A 95 11.19 -6.53 14.99
N ASP A 96 11.36 -7.18 16.16
CA ASP A 96 10.86 -6.69 17.45
C ASP A 96 11.68 -5.53 18.03
N ASP A 97 12.97 -5.43 17.65
CA ASP A 97 13.90 -4.40 18.10
C ASP A 97 13.91 -3.13 17.22
N THR A 98 13.02 -3.07 16.22
CA THR A 98 12.62 -1.86 15.50
C THR A 98 11.11 -1.57 15.71
N PRO A 99 10.65 -1.43 16.97
CA PRO A 99 9.23 -1.43 17.30
C PRO A 99 8.45 -0.25 16.73
N ILE A 100 9.06 0.93 16.48
CA ILE A 100 8.36 2.08 15.88
C ILE A 100 8.07 1.79 14.41
N HIS A 101 9.04 1.31 13.65
CA HIS A 101 8.87 0.99 12.23
C HIS A 101 7.94 -0.21 12.02
N THR A 102 8.10 -1.26 12.84
CA THR A 102 7.21 -2.43 12.85
C THR A 102 5.76 -2.01 13.16
N ALA A 103 5.52 -1.23 14.23
CA ALA A 103 4.18 -0.77 14.56
C ALA A 103 3.58 0.16 13.49
N ASN A 104 4.38 1.04 12.89
CA ASN A 104 3.97 1.88 11.77
C ASN A 104 3.53 1.05 10.57
N PHE A 105 4.36 0.09 10.15
CA PHE A 105 4.06 -0.75 9.00
C PHE A 105 2.79 -1.59 9.24
N LEU A 106 2.62 -2.16 10.44
CA LEU A 106 1.40 -2.87 10.83
C LEU A 106 0.15 -1.97 10.82
N LEU A 107 0.26 -0.74 11.32
CA LEU A 107 -0.84 0.23 11.34
C LEU A 107 -1.28 0.54 9.91
N LEU A 108 -0.33 0.93 9.05
CA LEU A 108 -0.61 1.30 7.67
C LEU A 108 -1.13 0.11 6.84
N SER A 109 -0.59 -1.10 7.06
CA SER A 109 -1.12 -2.34 6.46
C SER A 109 -2.57 -2.57 6.84
N ARG A 110 -2.89 -2.57 8.14
CA ARG A 110 -4.26 -2.83 8.62
C ARG A 110 -5.24 -1.74 8.20
N LYS A 111 -4.82 -0.47 8.18
CA LYS A 111 -5.64 0.66 7.70
C LYS A 111 -5.86 0.64 6.17
N GLY A 112 -5.21 -0.26 5.43
CA GLY A 112 -5.31 -0.35 3.97
C GLY A 112 -4.46 0.66 3.21
N VAL A 113 -3.53 1.37 3.87
CA VAL A 113 -2.70 2.40 3.21
C VAL A 113 -1.81 1.82 2.13
N PHE A 114 -1.22 0.64 2.36
CA PHE A 114 -0.39 -0.01 1.34
C PHE A 114 -1.23 -0.65 0.22
N ASP A 115 -2.51 -0.93 0.48
CA ASP A 115 -3.43 -1.49 -0.49
C ASP A 115 -3.82 -0.51 -1.61
N GLU A 116 -3.51 0.78 -1.42
CA GLU A 116 -3.64 1.83 -2.43
C GLU A 116 -2.29 2.21 -3.07
N SER A 117 -1.21 1.50 -2.77
CA SER A 117 0.15 1.83 -3.20
C SER A 117 0.71 0.88 -4.26
N VAL A 118 1.79 1.32 -4.91
CA VAL A 118 2.51 0.55 -5.94
C VAL A 118 4.01 0.50 -5.62
N PHE A 119 4.77 -0.36 -6.30
CA PHE A 119 6.22 -0.18 -6.43
C PHE A 119 6.51 0.95 -7.42
N ASN A 120 6.75 2.14 -6.89
CA ASN A 120 6.90 3.39 -7.66
C ASN A 120 8.35 3.72 -8.04
N ARG A 121 9.34 2.89 -7.65
CA ARG A 121 10.73 3.03 -8.10
C ARG A 121 11.46 1.69 -8.07
N VAL A 122 12.01 1.26 -9.19
CA VAL A 122 12.70 -0.03 -9.36
C VAL A 122 14.09 0.19 -9.94
N VAL A 123 15.12 -0.28 -9.22
CA VAL A 123 16.52 -0.24 -9.69
C VAL A 123 17.11 -1.64 -9.61
N GLN A 124 17.29 -2.25 -10.78
CA GLN A 124 17.88 -3.57 -10.94
C GLN A 124 19.27 -3.65 -10.28
N SER A 125 19.56 -4.80 -9.67
CA SER A 125 20.75 -5.07 -8.84
C SER A 125 20.88 -4.19 -7.58
N PHE A 126 19.84 -3.42 -7.21
CA PHE A 126 19.83 -2.57 -6.02
C PHE A 126 18.60 -2.85 -5.14
N ALA A 127 17.43 -2.32 -5.49
CA ALA A 127 16.23 -2.41 -4.66
C ALA A 127 14.94 -2.12 -5.45
N ILE A 128 13.83 -2.67 -4.95
CA ILE A 128 12.48 -2.32 -5.35
C ILE A 128 11.85 -1.47 -4.25
N GLN A 129 11.31 -0.30 -4.60
CA GLN A 129 10.82 0.71 -3.66
C GLN A 129 9.33 0.98 -3.93
N GLY A 130 8.54 1.03 -2.86
CA GLY A 130 7.08 1.14 -2.92
C GLY A 130 6.49 1.85 -1.71
N GLY A 131 5.15 1.93 -1.69
CA GLY A 131 4.40 2.68 -0.69
C GLY A 131 3.93 4.06 -1.18
N GLY A 132 4.44 4.53 -2.31
CA GLY A 132 3.91 5.68 -3.05
C GLY A 132 2.57 5.37 -3.73
N SER A 133 1.76 6.40 -3.95
CA SER A 133 0.46 6.31 -4.62
C SER A 133 0.03 7.66 -5.19
N GLU A 134 -0.42 7.67 -6.44
CA GLU A 134 -1.06 8.84 -7.06
C GLU A 134 -2.59 8.86 -6.85
N ARG A 135 -3.17 7.78 -6.31
CA ARG A 135 -4.63 7.55 -6.26
C ARG A 135 -5.15 7.23 -4.86
N ARG A 136 -4.40 7.65 -3.84
CA ARG A 136 -4.70 7.45 -2.42
C ARG A 136 -6.06 8.07 -2.04
N THR A 137 -6.97 7.26 -1.51
CA THR A 137 -8.26 7.71 -0.96
C THR A 137 -8.22 7.80 0.57
N ILE A 138 -7.33 7.03 1.21
CA ILE A 138 -7.14 7.05 2.67
C ILE A 138 -6.37 8.32 3.07
N ALA A 139 -7.06 9.23 3.75
CA ALA A 139 -6.47 10.43 4.34
C ALA A 139 -5.39 10.06 5.37
N MET A 140 -4.18 10.58 5.17
CA MET A 140 -3.02 10.35 6.02
C MET A 140 -2.14 11.59 5.99
N ARG A 141 -1.68 12.05 7.16
CA ARG A 141 -0.69 13.13 7.22
C ARG A 141 0.71 12.57 6.94
N SER A 142 1.59 13.37 6.33
CA SER A 142 3.02 13.06 6.35
C SER A 142 3.56 13.28 7.76
N TYR A 143 4.35 12.31 8.23
CA TYR A 143 5.12 12.35 9.47
C TYR A 143 6.37 11.50 9.28
N ARG A 144 7.38 11.70 10.11
CA ARG A 144 8.66 10.99 10.01
C ARG A 144 8.94 10.14 11.24
N LEU A 145 9.66 9.04 11.04
CA LEU A 145 10.02 8.09 12.11
C LEU A 145 11.46 8.33 12.58
N PRO A 146 11.74 8.37 13.90
CA PRO A 146 13.12 8.40 14.39
C PRO A 146 13.85 7.09 14.03
N PRO A 147 15.13 7.14 13.65
CA PRO A 147 15.84 5.98 13.11
C PRO A 147 16.08 4.90 14.18
N GLU A 148 15.80 3.63 13.85
CA GLU A 148 16.02 2.48 14.73
C GLU A 148 17.17 1.62 14.20
N ILE A 149 18.33 2.24 13.96
CA ILE A 149 19.50 1.58 13.36
C ILE A 149 20.04 0.48 14.30
N ARG A 150 20.08 -0.75 13.79
CA ARG A 150 20.65 -1.93 14.46
C ARG A 150 21.84 -2.45 13.66
N SER A 151 22.93 -2.87 14.31
CA SER A 151 24.12 -3.34 13.59
C SER A 151 23.91 -4.70 12.92
N GLN A 152 23.13 -5.57 13.58
CA GLN A 152 22.71 -6.88 13.11
C GLN A 152 21.72 -6.85 11.93
N HIS A 153 21.01 -5.74 11.73
CA HIS A 153 20.07 -5.58 10.62
C HIS A 153 20.73 -4.75 9.51
N PHE A 154 21.27 -5.46 8.53
CA PHE A 154 22.01 -4.90 7.41
C PHE A 154 21.32 -5.19 6.08
N HIS A 155 21.71 -4.46 5.04
CA HIS A 155 21.01 -4.45 3.75
C HIS A 155 21.41 -5.64 2.86
N LYS A 156 21.31 -6.86 3.39
CA LYS A 156 21.38 -8.09 2.60
C LYS A 156 20.18 -8.19 1.66
N ARG A 157 20.28 -9.04 0.63
CA ARG A 157 19.15 -9.43 -0.23
C ARG A 157 17.92 -9.83 0.59
N GLY A 158 16.75 -9.32 0.18
CA GLY A 158 15.48 -9.53 0.87
C GLY A 158 15.24 -8.64 2.10
N ALA A 159 16.21 -7.84 2.56
CA ALA A 159 16.00 -6.92 3.68
C ALA A 159 14.93 -5.86 3.34
N LEU A 160 13.99 -5.65 4.26
CA LEU A 160 12.97 -4.60 4.20
C LEU A 160 13.43 -3.41 5.05
N ALA A 161 13.57 -2.26 4.40
CA ALA A 161 14.03 -1.03 5.03
C ALA A 161 13.14 0.16 4.67
N MET A 162 13.09 1.14 5.57
CA MET A 162 12.28 2.35 5.34
C MET A 162 13.11 3.39 4.60
N ALA A 163 12.55 3.95 3.53
CA ALA A 163 13.19 5.01 2.77
C ALA A 163 13.28 6.29 3.61
N ARG A 164 14.19 7.16 3.18
CA ARG A 164 14.28 8.54 3.64
C ARG A 164 14.47 9.41 2.41
N TYR A 165 13.75 10.52 2.38
CA TYR A 165 14.04 11.65 1.52
C TYR A 165 14.55 12.80 2.40
N ASP A 166 14.94 13.91 1.77
CA ASP A 166 15.66 15.04 2.36
C ASP A 166 17.17 14.77 2.58
N GLY A 167 18.00 15.69 2.08
CA GLY A 167 19.46 15.68 2.23
C GLY A 167 19.92 16.38 3.52
N GLU A 168 20.70 17.44 3.39
CA GLU A 168 21.28 18.21 4.53
C GLU A 168 20.23 18.75 5.53
N VAL A 169 18.95 18.78 5.15
CA VAL A 169 17.82 19.26 5.96
C VAL A 169 17.25 18.17 6.91
N ASN A 170 17.70 16.92 6.80
CA ASN A 170 17.31 15.81 7.70
C ASN A 170 18.53 15.16 8.39
N PRO A 171 19.29 15.92 9.21
CA PRO A 171 20.45 15.39 9.95
C PRO A 171 20.05 14.33 10.99
N GLY A 172 18.78 14.34 11.44
CA GLY A 172 18.21 13.33 12.32
C GLY A 172 18.01 11.96 11.67
N LYS A 173 18.32 11.80 10.37
CA LYS A 173 18.15 10.56 9.59
C LYS A 173 16.73 9.99 9.62
N LEU A 174 15.73 10.83 9.88
CA LEU A 174 14.34 10.41 10.06
C LEU A 174 13.79 9.75 8.79
N SER A 175 13.10 8.62 8.92
CA SER A 175 12.52 7.86 7.81
C SER A 175 11.16 8.39 7.37
N SER A 176 10.76 8.13 6.12
CA SER A 176 9.39 8.29 5.64
C SER A 176 8.42 7.45 6.49
N ASN A 177 7.14 7.82 6.53
CA ASN A 177 6.11 7.00 7.15
C ASN A 177 5.60 5.88 6.23
N ASN A 178 5.58 6.05 4.91
CA ASN A 178 4.99 5.08 3.97
C ASN A 178 5.96 4.52 2.93
N ASP A 179 7.05 5.20 2.60
CA ASP A 179 7.93 4.75 1.51
C ASP A 179 8.97 3.77 2.03
N PHE A 180 8.87 2.51 1.59
CA PHE A 180 9.78 1.44 1.95
C PHE A 180 10.48 0.85 0.73
N TYR A 181 11.53 0.08 0.94
CA TYR A 181 12.17 -0.68 -0.11
C TYR A 181 12.59 -2.07 0.37
N ILE A 182 12.57 -3.02 -0.57
CA ILE A 182 13.10 -4.36 -0.39
C ILE A 182 14.38 -4.44 -1.23
N VAL A 183 15.47 -4.85 -0.59
CA VAL A 183 16.76 -5.01 -1.27
C VAL A 183 16.68 -6.17 -2.25
N GLN A 184 16.96 -5.92 -3.53
CA GLN A 184 17.32 -6.98 -4.47
C GLN A 184 18.77 -7.36 -4.17
N GLY A 185 19.73 -6.56 -4.66
CA GLY A 185 21.16 -6.70 -4.38
C GLY A 185 21.75 -8.01 -4.90
N GLU A 186 22.78 -7.91 -5.73
CA GLU A 186 23.46 -9.09 -6.27
C GLU A 186 24.69 -9.50 -5.45
N PRO A 187 25.08 -10.79 -5.45
CA PRO A 187 26.32 -11.24 -4.84
C PRO A 187 27.54 -10.48 -5.34
N MET A 188 28.45 -10.11 -4.43
CA MET A 188 29.66 -9.33 -4.77
C MET A 188 30.88 -9.81 -3.97
N PRO A 189 32.10 -9.82 -4.54
CA PRO A 189 33.31 -10.26 -3.83
C PRO A 189 33.58 -9.44 -2.56
N ALA A 190 34.21 -10.05 -1.54
CA ALA A 190 34.52 -9.40 -0.26
C ALA A 190 35.16 -8.00 -0.41
N ALA A 191 36.10 -7.82 -1.34
CA ALA A 191 36.74 -6.53 -1.59
C ALA A 191 35.76 -5.46 -2.08
N GLN A 192 34.79 -5.82 -2.92
CA GLN A 192 33.75 -4.91 -3.41
C GLN A 192 32.70 -4.63 -2.32
N ALA A 193 32.32 -5.63 -1.52
CA ALA A 193 31.46 -5.43 -0.36
C ALA A 193 32.09 -4.45 0.63
N GLN A 194 33.38 -4.63 0.96
CA GLN A 194 34.10 -3.78 1.90
C GLN A 194 34.37 -2.38 1.35
N ALA A 195 34.59 -2.21 0.04
CA ALA A 195 34.79 -0.90 -0.59
C ALA A 195 33.49 -0.10 -0.77
N SER A 196 32.34 -0.77 -0.86
CA SER A 196 31.02 -0.10 -0.99
C SER A 196 30.34 0.17 0.35
N ALA A 197 30.80 -0.43 1.45
CA ALA A 197 30.24 -0.25 2.78
C ALA A 197 30.60 1.11 3.41
N THR A 198 29.68 1.74 4.13
CA THR A 198 29.97 2.97 4.89
C THR A 198 30.65 2.73 6.24
N ARG A 199 30.97 1.47 6.56
CA ARG A 199 31.56 1.01 7.83
C ARG A 199 32.33 -0.30 7.60
N PRO A 200 33.28 -0.68 8.49
CA PRO A 200 33.86 -2.02 8.48
C PRO A 200 32.77 -3.09 8.58
N LEU A 201 32.86 -4.13 7.75
CA LEU A 201 31.91 -5.25 7.76
C LEU A 201 32.41 -6.36 8.69
N THR A 202 31.50 -7.10 9.33
CA THR A 202 31.84 -8.34 10.03
C THR A 202 32.13 -9.46 9.02
N PRO A 203 32.89 -10.52 9.38
CA PRO A 203 33.09 -11.68 8.51
C PRO A 203 31.78 -12.34 8.05
N GLU A 204 30.74 -12.29 8.89
CA GLU A 204 29.39 -12.77 8.56
C GLU A 204 28.69 -11.87 7.53
N GLN A 205 28.79 -10.55 7.67
CA GLN A 205 28.26 -9.60 6.68
C GLN A 205 28.96 -9.75 5.34
N VAL A 206 30.30 -9.84 5.32
CA VAL A 206 31.09 -10.09 4.11
C VAL A 206 30.60 -11.37 3.42
N LYS A 207 30.56 -12.50 4.14
CA LYS A 207 30.08 -13.78 3.61
C LYS A 207 28.63 -13.69 3.10
N THR A 208 27.78 -12.91 3.76
CA THR A 208 26.39 -12.69 3.32
C THR A 208 26.33 -11.95 1.99
N TYR A 209 27.12 -10.88 1.81
CA TYR A 209 27.19 -10.15 0.54
C TYR A 209 27.86 -10.97 -0.58
N GLU A 210 28.80 -11.87 -0.27
CA GLU A 210 29.41 -12.78 -1.24
C GLU A 210 28.48 -13.90 -1.71
N THR A 211 27.47 -14.28 -0.92
CA THR A 211 26.61 -15.45 -1.19
C THR A 211 25.18 -15.10 -1.55
N LEU A 212 24.56 -14.16 -0.82
CA LEU A 212 23.18 -13.72 -1.04
C LEU A 212 23.10 -12.38 -1.76
N GLY A 213 24.15 -11.55 -1.68
CA GLY A 213 24.13 -10.18 -2.19
C GLY A 213 23.46 -9.18 -1.26
N GLY A 214 23.38 -7.93 -1.71
CA GLY A 214 22.82 -6.82 -0.96
C GLY A 214 23.37 -5.46 -1.37
N THR A 215 23.25 -4.46 -0.50
CA THR A 215 23.62 -3.07 -0.75
C THR A 215 24.41 -2.46 0.43
N PRO A 216 25.70 -2.82 0.62
CA PRO A 216 26.51 -2.41 1.78
C PRO A 216 26.58 -0.88 2.01
N GLY A 217 26.44 -0.07 0.96
CA GLY A 217 26.43 1.39 1.07
C GLY A 217 25.23 1.99 1.82
N LEU A 218 24.22 1.19 2.17
CA LEU A 218 23.06 1.62 2.96
C LEU A 218 23.20 1.31 4.46
N ASP A 219 24.19 0.49 4.83
CA ASP A 219 24.38 0.01 6.20
C ASP A 219 24.62 1.12 7.22
N GLY A 220 23.88 1.07 8.33
CA GLY A 220 23.94 2.14 9.33
C GLY A 220 23.33 3.47 8.90
N GLN A 221 22.77 3.57 7.68
CA GLN A 221 22.17 4.79 7.13
C GLN A 221 20.64 4.78 7.12
N TYR A 222 20.01 3.60 7.09
CA TYR A 222 18.54 3.43 7.05
C TYR A 222 18.10 2.34 8.03
N THR A 223 16.87 2.46 8.54
CA THR A 223 16.28 1.42 9.41
C THR A 223 15.87 0.21 8.56
N VAL A 224 16.58 -0.90 8.72
CA VAL A 224 16.12 -2.22 8.30
C VAL A 224 15.24 -2.76 9.41
N PHE A 225 13.95 -3.01 9.13
CA PHE A 225 12.92 -3.37 10.13
C PHE A 225 12.24 -4.71 9.84
N GLY A 226 12.70 -5.42 8.82
CA GLY A 226 12.24 -6.77 8.49
C GLY A 226 13.02 -7.40 7.34
N GLU A 227 12.55 -8.54 6.85
CA GLU A 227 13.08 -9.25 5.69
C GLU A 227 12.02 -10.15 5.03
N VAL A 228 12.16 -10.36 3.73
CA VAL A 228 11.42 -11.38 2.97
C VAL A 228 11.95 -12.77 3.36
N VAL A 229 11.07 -13.61 3.92
CA VAL A 229 11.37 -14.99 4.33
C VAL A 229 10.85 -16.04 3.34
N GLU A 230 9.86 -15.69 2.51
CA GLU A 230 9.40 -16.49 1.36
C GLU A 230 9.07 -15.57 0.18
N GLY A 231 9.29 -16.05 -1.05
CA GLY A 231 9.03 -15.28 -2.28
C GLY A 231 10.18 -14.34 -2.70
N LEU A 232 11.43 -14.67 -2.36
CA LEU A 232 12.61 -13.88 -2.78
C LEU A 232 12.70 -13.73 -4.32
N ASP A 233 12.19 -14.69 -5.10
CA ASP A 233 12.11 -14.64 -6.56
C ASP A 233 11.11 -13.59 -7.07
N VAL A 234 10.14 -13.19 -6.24
CA VAL A 234 9.19 -12.10 -6.57
C VAL A 234 9.91 -10.76 -6.62
N ILE A 235 10.99 -10.58 -5.84
CA ILE A 235 11.84 -9.39 -5.90
C ILE A 235 12.45 -9.25 -7.31
N ASP A 236 12.97 -10.34 -7.87
CA ASP A 236 13.54 -10.35 -9.22
C ASP A 236 12.49 -10.12 -10.31
N LYS A 237 11.30 -10.71 -10.16
CA LYS A 237 10.20 -10.49 -11.11
C LYS A 237 9.84 -9.00 -11.16
N ILE A 238 9.74 -8.33 -10.00
CA ILE A 238 9.47 -6.88 -9.93
C ILE A 238 10.66 -6.08 -10.47
N ALA A 239 11.89 -6.48 -10.14
CA ALA A 239 13.11 -5.79 -10.57
C ALA A 239 13.40 -5.87 -12.08
N ASN A 240 12.84 -6.88 -12.76
CA ASN A 240 12.95 -7.10 -14.20
C ASN A 240 11.76 -6.53 -15.01
N GLU A 241 10.78 -5.89 -14.36
CA GLU A 241 9.73 -5.15 -15.08
C GLU A 241 10.36 -3.98 -15.87
N PRO A 242 9.87 -3.68 -17.09
CA PRO A 242 10.30 -2.49 -17.82
C PRO A 242 9.98 -1.23 -17.02
N VAL A 243 10.93 -0.29 -16.94
CA VAL A 243 10.77 0.97 -16.21
C VAL A 243 10.92 2.19 -17.11
N GLY A 244 10.24 3.28 -16.73
CA GLY A 244 10.42 4.61 -17.29
C GLY A 244 11.78 5.24 -16.91
N MET A 245 12.00 6.47 -17.40
CA MET A 245 13.22 7.24 -17.09
C MET A 245 13.34 7.59 -15.60
N ASP A 246 12.19 7.80 -14.95
CA ASP A 246 11.97 7.99 -13.52
C ASP A 246 12.20 6.73 -12.66
N LYS A 247 12.38 5.57 -13.30
CA LYS A 247 12.45 4.24 -12.70
C LYS A 247 11.11 3.69 -12.17
N TRP A 248 9.98 4.26 -12.57
CA TRP A 248 8.66 3.70 -12.29
C TRP A 248 8.35 2.56 -13.29
N PRO A 249 7.82 1.40 -12.88
CA PRO A 249 7.42 0.33 -13.80
C PRO A 249 6.38 0.79 -14.84
N THR A 250 6.60 0.52 -16.13
CA THR A 250 5.66 0.96 -17.19
C THR A 250 4.27 0.32 -17.09
N THR A 251 4.17 -0.77 -16.33
CA THR A 251 2.91 -1.37 -15.89
C THR A 251 2.94 -1.45 -14.37
N ASP A 252 2.05 -0.72 -13.68
CA ASP A 252 2.02 -0.67 -12.22
C ASP A 252 2.10 -2.06 -11.56
N VAL A 253 2.92 -2.15 -10.53
CA VAL A 253 2.95 -3.30 -9.61
C VAL A 253 2.27 -2.88 -8.32
N GLY A 254 0.94 -3.02 -8.31
CA GLY A 254 0.12 -2.74 -7.13
C GLY A 254 0.45 -3.67 -5.95
N ILE A 255 0.36 -3.11 -4.76
CA ILE A 255 0.64 -3.76 -3.48
C ILE A 255 -0.68 -4.04 -2.76
N LYS A 256 -0.78 -5.19 -2.10
CA LYS A 256 -1.74 -5.47 -1.02
C LYS A 256 -0.98 -6.05 0.17
N VAL A 257 -1.30 -5.65 1.40
CA VAL A 257 -0.58 -6.15 2.60
C VAL A 257 -1.54 -6.70 3.65
N LYS A 258 -1.47 -8.01 3.87
CA LYS A 258 -2.21 -8.70 4.93
C LYS A 258 -1.29 -8.98 6.11
N VAL A 259 -1.62 -8.45 7.29
CA VAL A 259 -0.95 -8.87 8.54
C VAL A 259 -1.34 -10.31 8.86
N LEU A 260 -0.34 -11.14 9.15
CA LEU A 260 -0.54 -12.54 9.53
C LEU A 260 -0.79 -12.65 11.05
N LYS A 261 -1.39 -13.76 11.48
CA LYS A 261 -1.73 -14.03 12.88
C LYS A 261 -0.57 -14.68 13.61
#